data_AF-A0A8C0Z7N9-F1
#
_entry.id   AF-A0A8C0Z7N9-F1
#
_cell.length_a   1.000
_cell.length_b   1.000
_cell.length_c   1.000
_cell.angle_alpha   90.00
_cell.angle_beta   90.00
_cell.angle_gamma   90.00
#
_symmetry.space_group_name_H-M   'P 1'
#
loop_
_entity.id
_entity.type
_entity.pdbx_description
1 polymer ?
#
loop_
_entity_poly.entity_id
_entity_poly.type
_entity_poly.pdbx_seq_one_letter_code
_entity_poly.pdbx_strand_id
1 'polypeptide(L)'
;MSQATYIKMWADTQRELDTMLQREREEFLEPEEDREKAMKMLATAYIQYLEIFRKLEAAHDHLIHQQRRAAVRQVLDGVIGRILEIKKEMVALENSECHCLDGILMDLKRVPEDIEIPIPKYFVKENLRILQEREKYLHEILLNAGLLEQEAVTAMTLEEGIKVIQVAERARQGRARAAFMRRIYLEEKRQSKKEEQEMGKNPDDAATCIQKVWRGYSQRKKTEKLREEEMIFLGMSLPPELEAISSLQKANVLQGEVQEREDLDFRPELRKTEGPHIKETLQDQITQCFLECRHITGRFPDYPPEKTGGSKAIFIEKHPEQIIIRCDNF
;
A
#
# COMPACT_ATOMS: atom_id res chain seq x y z
N MET A 1 17.30 -15.65 14.55
CA MET A 1 16.65 -16.82 13.94
C MET A 1 17.60 -18.03 14.03
N SER A 2 17.08 -19.26 14.05
CA SER A 2 17.92 -20.46 14.19
C SER A 2 18.56 -20.86 12.86
N GLN A 3 19.67 -21.62 12.89
CA GLN A 3 20.31 -22.15 11.68
C GLN A 3 19.37 -23.04 10.85
N ALA A 4 18.46 -23.76 11.50
CA ALA A 4 17.46 -24.58 10.83
C ALA A 4 16.56 -23.76 9.91
N THR A 5 16.21 -22.53 10.30
CA THR A 5 15.40 -21.61 9.49
C THR A 5 16.11 -21.27 8.18
N TYR A 6 17.40 -20.93 8.20
CA TYR A 6 18.14 -20.55 7.00
C TYR A 6 18.45 -21.74 6.08
N ILE A 7 18.66 -22.92 6.65
CA ILE A 7 18.79 -24.16 5.86
C ILE A 7 17.47 -24.47 5.16
N LYS A 8 16.33 -24.34 5.86
CA LYS A 8 15.01 -24.51 5.26
C LYS A 8 14.76 -23.47 4.17
N MET A 9 15.06 -22.20 4.43
CA MET A 9 14.94 -21.12 3.44
C MET A 9 15.75 -21.43 2.18
N TRP A 10 17.02 -21.85 2.32
CA TRP A 10 17.82 -22.28 1.18
C TRP A 10 17.17 -23.44 0.41
N ALA A 11 16.74 -24.50 1.10
CA ALA A 11 16.10 -25.64 0.47
C ALA A 11 14.80 -25.27 -0.27
N ASP A 12 13.99 -24.39 0.33
CA ASP A 12 12.74 -23.91 -0.26
C ASP A 12 13.05 -23.04 -1.49
N THR A 13 14.01 -22.12 -1.40
CA THR A 13 14.45 -21.28 -2.53
C THR A 13 15.08 -22.09 -3.66
N GLN A 14 15.80 -23.17 -3.36
CA GLN A 14 16.32 -24.06 -4.39
C GLN A 14 15.20 -24.73 -5.19
N ARG A 15 14.11 -25.17 -4.52
CA ARG A 15 12.93 -25.70 -5.21
C ARG A 15 12.20 -24.64 -6.03
N GLU A 16 12.12 -23.42 -5.51
CA GLU A 16 11.56 -22.27 -6.27
C GLU A 16 12.39 -22.03 -7.55
N LEU A 17 13.72 -22.04 -7.44
CA LEU A 17 14.62 -21.88 -8.58
C LEU A 17 14.48 -23.02 -9.59
N ASP A 18 14.43 -24.27 -9.14
CA ASP A 18 14.24 -25.42 -10.03
C ASP A 18 12.90 -25.33 -10.78
N THR A 19 11.84 -24.89 -10.09
CA THR A 19 10.52 -24.65 -10.70
C THR A 19 10.58 -23.53 -11.74
N MET A 20 11.29 -22.45 -11.43
CA MET A 20 11.47 -21.32 -12.35
C MET A 20 12.23 -21.75 -13.61
N LEU A 21 13.32 -22.51 -13.45
CA LEU A 21 14.09 -23.04 -14.57
C LEU A 21 13.29 -24.02 -15.44
N GLN A 22 12.38 -24.80 -14.85
CA GLN A 22 11.47 -25.66 -15.62
C GLN A 22 10.48 -24.83 -16.43
N ARG A 23 9.84 -23.82 -15.82
CA ARG A 23 8.93 -22.91 -16.54
C ARG A 23 9.65 -22.19 -17.67
N GLU A 24 10.85 -21.68 -17.42
CA GLU A 24 11.63 -21.02 -18.45
C GLU A 24 11.95 -21.96 -19.63
N ARG A 25 12.28 -23.22 -19.35
CA ARG A 25 12.48 -24.22 -20.41
C ARG A 25 11.22 -24.54 -21.19
N GLU A 26 10.04 -24.40 -20.62
CA GLU A 26 8.77 -24.68 -21.29
C GLU A 26 8.27 -23.45 -22.07
N GLU A 27 8.34 -22.27 -21.45
CA GLU A 27 7.83 -21.01 -21.97
C GLU A 27 8.72 -20.41 -23.08
N PHE A 28 10.03 -20.66 -23.07
CA PHE A 28 10.97 -20.11 -24.07
C PHE A 28 11.27 -21.09 -25.23
N LEU A 29 10.53 -22.19 -25.36
CA LEU A 29 10.68 -23.13 -26.49
C LEU A 29 10.20 -22.54 -27.81
N GLU A 30 9.17 -21.70 -27.77
CA GLU A 30 8.59 -21.07 -28.95
C GLU A 30 8.86 -19.56 -28.88
N PRO A 31 9.41 -18.95 -29.95
CA PRO A 31 9.58 -17.50 -29.99
C PRO A 31 8.20 -16.83 -30.01
N GLU A 32 7.88 -16.08 -28.96
CA GLU A 32 6.64 -15.32 -28.88
C GLU A 32 6.65 -14.19 -29.92
N GLU A 33 5.65 -14.17 -30.81
CA GLU A 33 5.56 -13.14 -31.87
C GLU A 33 5.04 -11.79 -31.34
N ASP A 34 4.27 -11.82 -30.24
CA ASP A 34 3.71 -10.63 -29.63
C ASP A 34 4.70 -9.98 -28.66
N ARG A 35 5.18 -8.80 -29.05
CA ARG A 35 6.15 -8.01 -28.28
C ARG A 35 5.66 -7.68 -26.87
N GLU A 36 4.36 -7.40 -26.68
CA GLU A 36 3.84 -7.06 -25.35
C GLU A 36 3.82 -8.28 -24.42
N LYS A 37 3.48 -9.45 -24.95
CA LYS A 37 3.50 -10.70 -24.18
C LYS A 37 4.92 -11.13 -23.86
N ALA A 38 5.82 -11.08 -24.84
CA ALA A 38 7.24 -11.36 -24.63
C ALA A 38 7.83 -10.47 -23.52
N MET A 39 7.51 -9.17 -23.55
CA MET A 39 7.95 -8.25 -22.50
C MET A 39 7.37 -8.60 -21.13
N LYS A 40 6.07 -8.90 -21.03
CA LYS A 40 5.43 -9.31 -19.78
C LYS A 40 6.04 -10.59 -19.22
N MET A 41 6.33 -11.58 -20.08
CA MET A 41 7.00 -12.81 -19.69
C MET A 41 8.40 -12.55 -19.14
N LEU A 42 9.23 -11.80 -19.88
CA LEU A 42 10.59 -11.45 -19.47
C LEU A 42 10.60 -10.66 -18.16
N ALA A 43 9.74 -9.66 -18.03
CA ALA A 43 9.64 -8.84 -16.83
C ALA A 43 9.15 -9.65 -15.61
N THR A 44 8.21 -10.57 -15.81
CA THR A 44 7.75 -11.48 -14.75
C THR A 44 8.89 -12.39 -14.29
N ALA A 45 9.63 -12.98 -15.24
CA ALA A 45 10.80 -13.79 -14.94
C ALA A 45 11.89 -12.99 -14.19
N TYR A 46 12.18 -11.77 -14.66
CA TYR A 46 13.14 -10.86 -14.03
C TYR A 46 12.81 -10.59 -12.55
N ILE A 47 11.56 -10.26 -12.23
CA ILE A 47 11.10 -10.01 -10.86
C ILE A 47 11.22 -11.29 -10.01
N GLN A 48 10.84 -12.45 -10.55
CA GLN A 48 10.93 -13.72 -9.83
C GLN A 48 12.38 -14.12 -9.54
N TYR A 49 13.30 -13.93 -10.49
CA TYR A 49 14.72 -14.17 -10.25
C TYR A 49 15.32 -13.22 -9.21
N LEU A 50 14.90 -11.95 -9.18
CA LEU A 50 15.30 -11.01 -8.12
C LEU A 50 14.83 -11.46 -6.73
N GLU A 51 13.62 -12.01 -6.63
CA GLU A 51 13.13 -12.56 -5.36
C GLU A 51 13.98 -13.76 -4.91
N ILE A 52 14.26 -14.69 -5.82
CA ILE A 52 15.13 -15.84 -5.57
C ILE A 52 16.52 -15.36 -5.12
N PHE A 53 17.09 -14.38 -5.81
CA PHE A 53 18.36 -13.78 -5.47
C PHE A 53 18.39 -13.25 -4.02
N ARG A 54 17.39 -12.46 -3.61
CA ARG A 54 17.30 -11.94 -2.24
C ARG A 54 17.20 -13.05 -1.18
N LYS A 55 16.40 -14.09 -1.44
CA LYS A 55 16.28 -15.24 -0.53
C LYS A 55 17.60 -16.02 -0.43
N LEU A 56 18.29 -16.26 -1.55
CA LEU A 56 19.60 -16.91 -1.57
C LEU A 56 20.67 -16.07 -0.86
N GLU A 57 20.66 -14.76 -1.05
CA GLU A 57 21.62 -13.84 -0.42
C GLU A 57 21.45 -13.83 1.11
N ALA A 58 20.19 -13.76 1.57
CA ALA A 58 19.86 -13.89 2.98
C ALA A 58 20.28 -15.26 3.56
N ALA A 59 20.13 -16.35 2.80
CA ALA A 59 20.58 -17.68 3.24
C ALA A 59 22.11 -17.73 3.32
N HIS A 60 22.80 -17.27 2.29
CA HIS A 60 24.26 -17.23 2.21
C HIS A 60 24.89 -16.48 3.41
N ASP A 61 24.35 -15.31 3.74
CA ASP A 61 24.89 -14.45 4.82
C ASP A 61 24.81 -15.11 6.21
N HIS A 62 23.78 -15.95 6.43
CA HIS A 62 23.49 -16.53 7.75
C HIS A 62 23.88 -18.01 7.92
N LEU A 63 24.23 -18.72 6.84
CA LEU A 63 24.69 -20.11 6.91
C LEU A 63 26.07 -20.19 7.53
N ILE A 64 26.26 -20.91 8.64
CA ILE A 64 27.58 -21.04 9.30
C ILE A 64 28.52 -21.98 8.54
N HIS A 65 27.99 -23.02 7.92
CA HIS A 65 28.80 -24.09 7.32
C HIS A 65 29.45 -23.66 5.99
N GLN A 66 30.78 -23.62 5.95
CA GLN A 66 31.56 -23.08 4.82
C GLN A 66 31.29 -23.79 3.49
N GLN A 67 31.17 -25.13 3.47
CA GLN A 67 30.93 -25.86 2.23
C GLN A 67 29.54 -25.55 1.64
N ARG A 68 28.52 -25.42 2.50
CA ARG A 68 27.15 -25.09 2.06
C ARG A 68 27.10 -23.65 1.56
N ARG A 69 27.78 -22.75 2.28
CA ARG A 69 27.92 -21.35 1.88
C ARG A 69 28.59 -21.22 0.50
N ALA A 70 29.66 -21.97 0.24
CA ALA A 70 30.33 -21.99 -1.06
C ALA A 70 29.42 -22.50 -2.19
N ALA A 71 28.63 -23.55 -1.94
CA ALA A 71 27.65 -24.04 -2.91
C ALA A 71 26.55 -23.01 -3.21
N VAL A 72 25.97 -22.40 -2.17
CA VAL A 72 24.96 -21.34 -2.33
C VAL A 72 25.53 -20.15 -3.10
N ARG A 73 26.80 -19.79 -2.87
CA ARG A 73 27.46 -18.71 -3.60
C ARG A 73 27.52 -18.98 -5.10
N GLN A 74 27.89 -20.20 -5.53
CA GLN A 74 27.90 -20.56 -6.95
C GLN A 74 26.52 -20.44 -7.59
N VAL A 75 25.47 -20.91 -6.90
CA VAL A 75 24.09 -20.78 -7.37
C VAL A 75 23.71 -19.30 -7.49
N LEU A 76 24.07 -18.50 -6.50
CA LEU A 76 23.75 -17.07 -6.47
C LEU A 76 24.48 -16.30 -7.58
N ASP A 77 25.76 -16.59 -7.85
CA ASP A 77 26.49 -16.01 -8.98
C ASP A 77 25.82 -16.38 -10.32
N GLY A 78 25.30 -17.61 -10.44
CA GLY A 78 24.51 -18.04 -11.61
C GLY A 78 23.17 -17.30 -11.75
N VAL A 79 22.45 -17.09 -10.65
CA VAL A 79 21.20 -16.32 -10.65
C VAL A 79 21.46 -14.86 -11.04
N ILE A 80 22.54 -14.24 -10.56
CA ILE A 80 22.95 -12.89 -10.98
C ILE A 80 23.19 -12.87 -12.50
N GLY A 81 23.90 -13.86 -13.04
CA GLY A 81 24.12 -13.99 -14.48
C GLY A 81 22.79 -14.04 -15.25
N ARG A 82 21.85 -14.87 -14.81
CA ARG A 82 20.54 -15.00 -15.46
C ARG A 82 19.72 -13.70 -15.41
N ILE A 83 19.74 -12.98 -14.29
CA ILE A 83 19.08 -11.67 -14.15
C ILE A 83 19.63 -10.68 -15.20
N LEU A 84 20.95 -10.66 -15.41
CA LEU A 84 21.59 -9.78 -16.41
C LEU A 84 21.24 -10.19 -17.84
N GLU A 85 21.15 -11.49 -18.13
CA GLU A 85 20.72 -12.00 -19.43
C GLU A 85 19.28 -11.59 -19.76
N ILE A 86 18.34 -11.83 -18.84
CA ILE A 86 16.94 -11.43 -19.01
C ILE A 86 16.84 -9.91 -19.17
N LYS A 87 17.56 -9.14 -18.34
CA LYS A 87 17.58 -7.68 -18.45
C LYS A 87 18.09 -7.23 -19.81
N LYS A 88 19.14 -7.88 -20.35
CA LYS A 88 19.66 -7.59 -21.68
C LYS A 88 18.61 -7.87 -22.77
N GLU A 89 17.87 -8.96 -22.66
CA GLU A 89 16.78 -9.30 -23.58
C GLU A 89 15.64 -8.27 -23.51
N MET A 90 15.23 -7.84 -22.31
CA MET A 90 14.23 -6.78 -22.14
C MET A 90 14.68 -5.48 -22.80
N VAL A 91 15.93 -5.07 -22.58
CA VAL A 91 16.51 -3.86 -23.19
C VAL A 91 16.53 -3.96 -24.70
N ALA A 92 16.89 -5.12 -25.26
CA ALA A 92 16.88 -5.35 -26.69
C ALA A 92 15.46 -5.34 -27.28
N LEU A 93 14.48 -5.83 -26.52
CA LEU A 93 13.08 -5.86 -26.93
C LEU A 93 12.47 -4.46 -26.96
N GLU A 94 12.74 -3.60 -25.96
CA GLU A 94 12.16 -2.24 -25.86
C GLU A 94 13.06 -1.13 -26.42
N ASN A 95 14.34 -1.40 -26.67
CA ASN A 95 15.39 -0.41 -26.97
C ASN A 95 15.54 0.67 -25.88
N SER A 96 15.31 0.30 -24.63
CA SER A 96 15.39 1.19 -23.46
C SER A 96 16.06 0.49 -22.29
N GLU A 97 16.88 1.20 -21.52
CA GLU A 97 17.44 0.66 -20.26
C GLU A 97 16.41 0.66 -19.12
N CYS A 98 15.49 1.63 -19.16
CA CYS A 98 14.46 1.87 -18.16
C CYS A 98 13.11 1.32 -18.65
N HIS A 99 12.48 0.47 -17.84
CA HIS A 99 11.23 -0.21 -18.18
C HIS A 99 10.17 0.10 -17.11
N CYS A 100 8.95 0.42 -17.52
CA CYS A 100 7.84 0.68 -16.60
C CYS A 100 7.19 -0.65 -16.19
N LEU A 101 7.48 -1.11 -14.97
CA LEU A 101 7.02 -2.41 -14.47
C LEU A 101 5.77 -2.33 -13.56
N ASP A 102 5.17 -1.14 -13.41
CA ASP A 102 4.11 -0.89 -12.42
C ASP A 102 2.91 -1.84 -12.55
N GLY A 103 2.42 -2.07 -13.78
CA GLY A 103 1.29 -2.99 -14.01
C GLY A 103 1.62 -4.42 -13.59
N ILE A 104 2.83 -4.88 -13.91
CA ILE A 104 3.28 -6.25 -13.58
C ILE A 104 3.52 -6.39 -12.07
N LEU A 105 4.04 -5.35 -11.41
CA LEU A 105 4.17 -5.34 -9.96
C LEU A 105 2.82 -5.39 -9.26
N MET A 106 1.83 -4.65 -9.76
CA MET A 106 0.47 -4.69 -9.24
C MET A 106 -0.11 -6.11 -9.36
N ASP A 107 0.05 -6.75 -10.53
CA ASP A 107 -0.41 -8.12 -10.76
C ASP A 107 0.27 -9.13 -9.82
N LEU A 108 1.57 -8.98 -9.60
CA LEU A 108 2.37 -9.82 -8.70
C LEU A 108 2.25 -9.44 -7.22
N LYS A 109 1.48 -8.39 -6.88
CA LYS A 109 1.34 -7.82 -5.53
C LYS A 109 2.70 -7.49 -4.88
N ARG A 110 3.60 -6.91 -5.67
CA ARG A 110 4.95 -6.50 -5.25
C ARG A 110 5.03 -4.98 -5.11
N VAL A 111 6.05 -4.54 -4.37
CA VAL A 111 6.31 -3.12 -4.11
C VAL A 111 7.56 -2.72 -4.90
N PRO A 112 7.70 -1.47 -5.39
CA PRO A 112 8.87 -1.07 -6.18
C PRO A 112 10.23 -1.35 -5.51
N GLU A 113 10.31 -1.29 -4.18
CA GLU A 113 11.53 -1.63 -3.42
C GLU A 113 11.98 -3.09 -3.63
N ASP A 114 11.07 -3.99 -4.04
CA ASP A 114 11.39 -5.39 -4.32
C ASP A 114 12.23 -5.56 -5.61
N ILE A 115 12.15 -4.61 -6.57
CA ILE A 115 12.92 -4.67 -7.82
C ILE A 115 14.33 -4.09 -7.68
N GLU A 116 14.59 -3.28 -6.65
CA GLU A 116 15.92 -2.73 -6.42
C GLU A 116 16.96 -3.87 -6.36
N ILE A 117 18.09 -3.74 -7.04
CA ILE A 117 19.10 -4.80 -7.05
C ILE A 117 20.05 -4.55 -5.87
N PRO A 118 19.97 -5.29 -4.75
CA PRO A 118 20.90 -5.09 -3.65
C PRO A 118 22.30 -5.58 -4.04
N ILE A 119 23.33 -4.88 -3.57
CA ILE A 119 24.72 -5.34 -3.69
C ILE A 119 24.90 -6.53 -2.74
N PRO A 120 25.28 -7.72 -3.25
CA PRO A 120 25.43 -8.88 -2.39
C PRO A 120 26.47 -8.65 -1.29
N LYS A 121 26.14 -8.98 -0.03
CA LYS A 121 27.04 -8.73 1.11
C LYS A 121 28.39 -9.45 1.02
N TYR A 122 28.45 -10.63 0.39
CA TYR A 122 29.72 -11.35 0.25
C TYR A 122 30.69 -10.61 -0.66
N PHE A 123 30.17 -9.92 -1.69
CA PHE A 123 30.99 -9.11 -2.60
C PHE A 123 31.70 -7.99 -1.83
N VAL A 124 31.00 -7.31 -0.93
CA VAL A 124 31.58 -6.29 -0.06
C VAL A 124 32.60 -6.89 0.91
N LYS A 125 32.27 -8.02 1.54
CA LYS A 125 33.15 -8.68 2.53
C LYS A 125 34.46 -9.16 1.92
N GLU A 126 34.42 -9.71 0.70
CA GLU A 126 35.61 -10.24 0.03
C GLU A 126 36.48 -9.14 -0.57
N ASN A 127 35.85 -8.10 -1.09
CA ASN A 127 36.56 -6.96 -1.68
C ASN A 127 36.90 -5.87 -0.66
N LEU A 128 36.69 -6.09 0.64
CA LEU A 128 36.84 -5.06 1.67
C LEU A 128 38.20 -4.38 1.64
N ARG A 129 39.28 -5.13 1.43
CA ARG A 129 40.65 -4.58 1.32
C ARG A 129 40.77 -3.65 0.12
N ILE A 130 40.32 -4.09 -1.05
CA ILE A 130 40.34 -3.31 -2.29
C ILE A 130 39.47 -2.05 -2.14
N LEU A 131 38.30 -2.17 -1.50
CA LEU A 131 37.41 -1.04 -1.26
C LEU A 131 38.06 0.00 -0.33
N GLN A 132 38.73 -0.44 0.73
CA GLN A 132 39.48 0.45 1.64
C GLN A 132 40.68 1.12 0.95
N GLU A 133 41.39 0.41 0.08
CA GLU A 133 42.47 0.98 -0.72
C GLU A 133 41.95 2.04 -1.70
N ARG A 134 40.84 1.75 -2.40
CA ARG A 134 40.17 2.71 -3.29
C ARG A 134 39.64 3.92 -2.54
N GLU A 135 39.09 3.73 -1.35
CA GLU A 135 38.60 4.82 -0.50
C GLU A 135 39.75 5.75 -0.10
N LYS A 136 40.89 5.20 0.33
CA LYS A 136 42.10 5.99 0.63
C LYS A 136 42.60 6.75 -0.58
N TYR A 137 42.66 6.09 -1.74
CA TYR A 137 43.11 6.71 -2.99
C TYR A 137 42.17 7.83 -3.45
N LEU A 138 40.87 7.63 -3.36
CA LEU A 138 39.87 8.65 -3.67
C LEU A 138 39.97 9.83 -2.69
N HIS A 139 40.18 9.55 -1.41
CA HIS A 139 40.41 10.58 -0.41
C HIS A 139 41.65 11.43 -0.74
N GLU A 140 42.75 10.80 -1.13
CA GLU A 140 43.97 11.50 -1.59
C GLU A 140 43.73 12.35 -2.84
N ILE A 141 43.00 11.84 -3.83
CA ILE A 141 42.63 12.60 -5.03
C ILE A 141 41.81 13.84 -4.65
N LEU A 142 40.80 13.68 -3.80
CA LEU A 142 39.92 14.79 -3.40
C LEU A 142 40.66 15.85 -2.58
N LEU A 143 41.58 15.43 -1.71
CA LEU A 143 42.49 16.34 -0.99
C LEU A 143 43.37 17.12 -1.98
N ASN A 144 43.99 16.43 -2.94
CA ASN A 144 44.85 17.05 -3.95
C ASN A 144 44.06 17.98 -4.89
N ALA A 145 42.78 17.68 -5.16
CA ALA A 145 41.89 18.52 -5.94
C ALA A 145 41.35 19.73 -5.14
N GLY A 146 41.64 19.83 -3.84
CA GLY A 146 41.12 20.88 -2.96
C GLY A 146 39.62 20.80 -2.72
N LEU A 147 39.00 19.64 -2.99
CA LEU A 147 37.56 19.39 -2.78
C LEU A 147 37.25 18.87 -1.38
N LEU A 148 38.27 18.45 -0.64
CA LEU A 148 38.20 18.05 0.75
C LEU A 148 39.17 18.92 1.55
N GLU A 149 38.67 19.64 2.55
CA GLU A 149 39.51 20.27 3.55
C GLU A 149 39.97 19.17 4.51
N GLN A 150 41.28 19.02 4.67
CA GLN A 150 41.82 18.14 5.67
C GLN A 150 41.56 18.80 7.03
N GLU A 151 40.48 18.40 7.71
CA GLU A 151 40.30 18.77 9.10
C GLU A 151 41.54 18.30 9.85
N ALA A 152 42.27 19.25 10.45
CA ALA A 152 43.40 18.91 11.28
C ALA A 152 42.88 18.00 12.39
N VAL A 153 43.22 16.72 12.33
CA VAL A 153 42.88 15.76 13.39
C VAL A 153 43.63 16.23 14.62
N THR A 154 42.97 17.02 15.46
CA THR A 154 43.48 17.42 16.76
C THR A 154 43.60 16.13 17.56
N ALA A 155 44.83 15.72 17.82
CA ALA A 155 45.09 14.57 18.67
C ALA A 155 44.35 14.79 20.00
N MET A 156 43.49 13.83 20.38
CA MET A 156 42.76 13.92 21.64
C MET A 156 43.75 14.14 22.78
N THR A 157 43.41 15.04 23.69
CA THR A 157 44.23 15.22 24.90
C THR A 157 44.17 13.96 25.76
N LEU A 158 45.20 13.75 26.59
CA LEU A 158 45.25 12.59 27.50
C LEU A 158 44.00 12.53 28.40
N GLU A 159 43.53 13.68 28.88
CA GLU A 159 42.34 13.79 29.72
C GLU A 159 41.05 13.40 28.98
N GLU A 160 40.91 13.82 27.74
CA GLU A 160 39.78 13.43 26.88
C GLU A 160 39.82 11.93 26.61
N GLY A 161 41.00 11.37 26.29
CA GLY A 161 41.18 9.93 26.12
C GLY A 161 40.78 9.14 27.37
N ILE A 162 41.22 9.58 28.56
CA ILE A 162 40.83 8.98 29.83
C ILE A 162 39.31 9.05 30.04
N LYS A 163 38.69 10.21 29.80
CA LYS A 163 37.23 10.38 29.91
C LYS A 163 36.47 9.43 28.99
N VAL A 164 36.88 9.33 27.73
CA VAL A 164 36.25 8.42 26.75
C VAL A 164 36.35 6.97 27.22
N ILE A 165 37.53 6.53 27.67
CA ILE A 165 37.74 5.18 28.18
C ILE A 165 36.86 4.91 29.41
N GLN A 166 36.83 5.84 30.36
CA GLN A 166 36.01 5.68 31.58
C GLN A 166 34.51 5.65 31.29
N VAL A 167 34.02 6.48 30.36
CA VAL A 167 32.62 6.49 29.93
C VAL A 167 32.27 5.17 29.25
N ALA A 168 33.12 4.70 28.32
CA ALA A 168 32.93 3.44 27.62
C ALA A 168 32.92 2.26 28.60
N GLU A 169 33.84 2.24 29.57
CA GLU A 169 33.93 1.21 30.59
C GLU A 169 32.71 1.21 31.53
N ARG A 170 32.30 2.37 32.01
CA ARG A 170 31.08 2.52 32.82
C ARG A 170 29.84 2.05 32.07
N ALA A 171 29.73 2.38 30.78
CA ALA A 171 28.65 1.92 29.92
C ALA A 171 28.68 0.40 29.71
N ARG A 172 29.86 -0.19 29.50
CA ARG A 172 30.04 -1.65 29.38
C ARG A 172 29.58 -2.36 30.66
N GLN A 173 30.04 -1.87 31.81
CA GLN A 173 29.66 -2.42 33.11
C GLN A 173 28.15 -2.27 33.37
N GLY A 174 27.58 -1.10 33.04
CA GLY A 174 26.14 -0.86 33.14
C GLY A 174 25.32 -1.85 32.30
N ARG A 175 25.71 -2.07 31.04
CA ARG A 175 25.08 -3.06 30.16
C ARG A 175 25.20 -4.48 30.71
N ALA A 176 26.38 -4.87 31.21
CA ALA A 176 26.59 -6.20 31.79
C ALA A 176 25.70 -6.43 33.03
N ARG A 177 25.65 -5.45 33.93
CA ARG A 177 24.78 -5.50 35.13
C ARG A 177 23.30 -5.55 34.75
N ALA A 178 22.86 -4.73 33.81
CA ALA A 178 21.48 -4.71 33.33
C ALA A 178 21.10 -6.07 32.68
N ALA A 179 21.99 -6.65 31.88
CA ALA A 179 21.78 -7.96 31.29
C ALA A 179 21.68 -9.06 32.36
N PHE A 180 22.53 -9.02 33.38
CA PHE A 180 22.50 -9.96 34.51
C PHE A 180 21.20 -9.83 35.32
N MET A 181 20.84 -8.61 35.74
CA MET A 181 19.59 -8.35 36.47
C MET A 181 18.36 -8.76 35.68
N ARG A 182 18.37 -8.55 34.36
CA ARG A 182 17.28 -9.00 33.48
C ARG A 182 17.13 -10.52 33.46
N ARG A 183 18.23 -11.28 33.54
CA ARG A 183 18.18 -12.75 33.62
C ARG A 183 17.54 -13.19 34.94
N ILE A 184 17.99 -12.62 36.06
CA ILE A 184 17.42 -12.90 37.39
C ILE A 184 15.91 -12.62 37.39
N TYR A 185 15.50 -11.44 36.95
CA TYR A 185 14.08 -11.07 36.89
C TYR A 185 13.23 -12.04 36.06
N LEU A 186 13.76 -12.50 34.91
CA LEU A 186 13.06 -13.45 34.05
C LEU A 186 12.97 -14.85 34.68
N GLU A 187 13.98 -15.26 35.46
CA GLU A 187 13.97 -16.51 36.22
C GLU A 187 12.99 -16.45 37.39
N GLU A 188 13.03 -15.39 38.20
CA GLU A 188 12.05 -15.15 39.28
C GLU A 188 10.62 -15.14 38.72
N LYS A 189 10.37 -14.38 37.64
CA LYS A 189 9.05 -14.36 37.00
C LYS A 189 8.60 -15.72 36.48
N ARG A 190 9.54 -16.59 36.07
CA ARG A 190 9.22 -17.97 35.67
C ARG A 190 8.91 -18.83 36.89
N GLN A 191 9.63 -18.66 37.99
CA GLN A 191 9.37 -19.34 39.26
C GLN A 191 8.02 -18.91 39.84
N SER A 192 7.75 -17.62 39.96
CA SER A 192 6.45 -17.12 40.44
C SER A 192 5.29 -17.59 39.58
N LYS A 193 5.44 -17.66 38.26
CA LYS A 193 4.40 -18.24 37.38
C LYS A 193 4.17 -19.73 37.60
N LYS A 194 5.22 -20.49 37.93
CA LYS A 194 5.09 -21.91 38.28
C LYS A 194 4.39 -22.06 39.63
N GLU A 195 4.78 -21.25 40.62
CA GLU A 195 4.15 -21.20 41.94
C GLU A 195 2.67 -20.78 41.84
N GLU A 196 2.32 -19.77 41.04
CA GLU A 196 0.94 -19.36 40.76
C GLU A 196 0.12 -20.46 40.06
N GLN A 197 0.76 -21.27 39.21
CA GLN A 197 0.11 -22.42 38.55
C GLN A 197 -0.11 -23.58 39.52
N GLU A 198 0.82 -23.81 40.45
CA GLU A 198 0.72 -24.88 41.46
C GLU A 198 -0.24 -24.52 42.60
N MET A 199 -0.26 -23.27 43.06
CA MET A 199 -1.11 -22.81 44.17
C MET A 199 -2.53 -22.40 43.74
N GLY A 200 -2.75 -22.17 42.44
CA GLY A 200 -4.00 -21.61 41.91
C GLY A 200 -4.25 -20.16 42.37
N LYS A 201 -5.10 -19.42 41.64
CA LYS A 201 -5.47 -18.06 42.06
C LYS A 201 -6.40 -18.10 43.26
N ASN A 202 -6.04 -17.41 44.34
CA ASN A 202 -6.89 -17.27 45.52
C ASN A 202 -8.24 -16.62 45.11
N PRO A 203 -9.40 -17.20 45.50
CA PRO A 203 -10.72 -16.65 45.17
C PRO A 203 -10.89 -15.18 45.59
N ASP A 204 -10.24 -14.74 46.66
CA ASP A 204 -10.30 -13.34 47.13
C ASP A 204 -9.60 -12.35 46.18
N ASP A 205 -8.50 -12.77 45.54
CA ASP A 205 -7.78 -11.96 44.55
C ASP A 205 -8.60 -11.83 43.26
N ALA A 206 -9.28 -12.91 42.86
CA ALA A 206 -10.21 -12.90 41.73
C ALA A 206 -11.39 -11.96 42.00
N ALA A 207 -11.98 -12.04 43.20
CA ALA A 207 -13.06 -11.14 43.62
C ALA A 207 -12.60 -9.68 43.61
N THR A 208 -11.39 -9.39 44.10
CA THR A 208 -10.81 -8.03 44.09
C THR A 208 -10.63 -7.49 42.67
N CYS A 209 -10.18 -8.32 41.74
CA CYS A 209 -10.03 -7.93 40.33
C CYS A 209 -11.37 -7.58 39.69
N ILE A 210 -12.40 -8.42 39.89
CA ILE A 210 -13.77 -8.19 39.39
C ILE A 210 -14.35 -6.92 40.01
N GLN A 211 -14.20 -6.74 41.32
CA GLN A 211 -14.68 -5.54 42.03
C GLN A 211 -13.99 -4.28 41.53
N LYS A 212 -12.67 -4.33 41.25
CA LYS A 212 -11.92 -3.18 40.72
C LYS A 212 -12.43 -2.77 39.34
N VAL A 213 -12.66 -3.74 38.45
CA VAL A 213 -13.22 -3.50 37.12
C VAL A 213 -14.62 -2.89 37.22
N TRP A 214 -15.49 -3.46 38.07
CA TRP A 214 -16.85 -2.97 38.27
C TRP A 214 -16.89 -1.55 38.87
N ARG A 215 -16.08 -1.28 39.90
CA ARG A 215 -15.96 0.06 40.50
C ARG A 215 -15.49 1.07 39.46
N GLY A 216 -14.50 0.71 38.63
CA GLY A 216 -14.02 1.57 37.56
C GLY A 216 -15.04 1.81 36.45
N TYR A 217 -15.84 0.80 36.07
CA TYR A 217 -16.95 0.97 35.14
C TYR A 217 -18.05 1.87 35.72
N SER A 218 -18.48 1.59 36.95
CA SER A 218 -19.52 2.35 37.64
C SER A 218 -19.15 3.83 37.78
N GLN A 219 -17.90 4.13 38.15
CA GLN A 219 -17.45 5.53 38.26
C GLN A 219 -17.41 6.23 36.91
N ARG A 220 -16.90 5.57 35.86
CA ARG A 220 -16.92 6.15 34.50
C ARG A 220 -18.35 6.47 34.05
N LYS A 221 -19.31 5.55 34.29
CA LYS A 221 -20.72 5.79 33.98
C LYS A 221 -21.34 6.95 34.78
N LYS A 222 -20.97 7.11 36.06
CA LYS A 222 -21.40 8.26 36.87
C LYS A 222 -20.81 9.58 36.35
N THR A 223 -19.52 9.58 36.02
CA THR A 223 -18.85 10.76 35.47
C THR A 223 -19.40 11.16 34.12
N GLU A 224 -19.72 10.18 33.27
CA GLU A 224 -20.39 10.43 31.97
C GLU A 224 -21.73 11.13 32.17
N LYS A 225 -22.59 10.62 33.07
CA LYS A 225 -23.87 11.27 33.41
C LYS A 225 -23.69 12.68 33.97
N LEU A 226 -22.76 12.88 34.91
CA LEU A 226 -22.50 14.22 35.47
C LEU A 226 -22.03 15.20 34.39
N ARG A 227 -21.22 14.74 33.42
CA ARG A 227 -20.80 15.56 32.28
C ARG A 227 -21.97 15.88 31.37
N GLU A 228 -22.85 14.93 31.07
CA GLU A 228 -24.07 15.17 30.29
C GLU A 228 -24.96 16.22 30.98
N GLU A 229 -25.19 16.09 32.29
CA GLU A 229 -25.96 17.05 33.10
C GLU A 229 -25.31 18.44 33.11
N GLU A 230 -23.98 18.52 33.23
CA GLU A 230 -23.23 19.77 33.17
C GLU A 230 -23.32 20.42 31.78
N MET A 231 -23.21 19.65 30.71
CA MET A 231 -23.33 20.15 29.33
C MET A 231 -24.75 20.67 29.02
N ILE A 232 -25.79 20.02 29.58
CA ILE A 232 -27.17 20.51 29.51
C ILE A 232 -27.31 21.81 30.31
N PHE A 233 -26.78 21.84 31.53
CA PHE A 233 -26.83 23.03 32.40
C PHE A 233 -26.14 24.25 31.78
N LEU A 234 -24.98 24.04 31.14
CA LEU A 234 -24.23 25.07 30.41
C LEU A 234 -24.86 25.44 29.06
N GLY A 235 -25.93 24.74 28.63
CA GLY A 235 -26.62 25.00 27.37
C GLY A 235 -25.87 24.54 26.11
N MET A 236 -24.85 23.69 26.27
CA MET A 236 -24.03 23.15 25.17
C MET A 236 -24.67 21.90 24.52
N SER A 237 -25.55 21.21 25.25
CA SER A 237 -26.39 20.11 24.75
C SER A 237 -27.84 20.32 25.17
N LEU A 238 -28.79 19.76 24.43
CA LEU A 238 -30.21 19.94 24.73
C LEU A 238 -30.65 18.90 25.78
N PRO A 239 -31.60 19.24 26.67
CA PRO A 239 -32.23 18.26 27.54
C PRO A 239 -32.78 17.07 26.71
N PRO A 240 -32.71 15.82 27.20
CA PRO A 240 -33.06 14.62 26.43
C PRO A 240 -34.47 14.63 25.81
N GLU A 241 -35.44 15.29 26.46
CA GLU A 241 -36.80 15.49 25.92
C GLU A 241 -36.82 16.41 24.69
N LEU A 242 -36.06 17.50 24.70
CA LEU A 242 -35.96 18.43 23.58
C LEU A 242 -35.05 17.88 22.47
N GLU A 243 -34.04 17.11 22.85
CA GLU A 243 -33.15 16.41 21.92
C GLU A 243 -33.91 15.31 21.15
N ALA A 244 -34.83 14.57 21.81
CA ALA A 244 -35.72 13.62 21.15
C ALA A 244 -36.71 14.31 20.18
N ILE A 245 -37.26 15.47 20.55
CA ILE A 245 -38.15 16.26 19.68
C ILE A 245 -37.38 16.84 18.48
N SER A 246 -36.18 17.37 18.70
CA SER A 246 -35.30 17.87 17.63
C SER A 246 -34.82 16.74 16.71
N SER A 247 -34.55 15.55 17.26
CA SER A 247 -34.17 14.37 16.50
C SER A 247 -35.34 13.79 15.70
N LEU A 248 -36.58 13.83 16.22
CA LEU A 248 -37.80 13.49 15.48
C LEU A 248 -38.09 14.49 14.37
N GLN A 249 -37.89 15.79 14.61
CA GLN A 249 -38.00 16.82 13.57
C GLN A 249 -36.93 16.65 12.49
N LYS A 250 -35.67 16.39 12.87
CA LYS A 250 -34.59 16.07 11.93
C LYS A 250 -34.83 14.74 11.20
N ALA A 251 -35.39 13.73 11.86
CA ALA A 251 -35.75 12.46 11.23
C ALA A 251 -36.92 12.61 10.25
N ASN A 252 -37.89 13.49 10.52
CA ASN A 252 -38.97 13.80 9.57
C ASN A 252 -38.48 14.63 8.38
N VAL A 253 -37.54 15.57 8.59
CA VAL A 253 -36.88 16.31 7.50
C VAL A 253 -35.99 15.38 6.67
N LEU A 254 -35.25 14.49 7.31
CA LEU A 254 -34.44 13.47 6.63
C LEU A 254 -35.30 12.39 5.97
N GLN A 255 -36.48 12.01 6.50
CA GLN A 255 -37.40 11.10 5.80
C GLN A 255 -38.00 11.75 4.55
N GLY A 256 -38.28 13.06 4.57
CA GLY A 256 -38.66 13.82 3.38
C GLY A 256 -37.56 13.89 2.33
N GLU A 257 -36.29 14.06 2.75
CA GLU A 257 -35.14 14.11 1.84
C GLU A 257 -34.62 12.73 1.40
N VAL A 258 -34.83 11.67 2.19
CA VAL A 258 -34.43 10.28 1.87
C VAL A 258 -35.42 9.64 0.91
N GLN A 259 -36.71 9.96 0.97
CA GLN A 259 -37.69 9.51 -0.03
C GLN A 259 -37.35 10.05 -1.44
N GLU A 260 -36.87 11.30 -1.55
CA GLU A 260 -36.39 11.86 -2.83
C GLU A 260 -35.03 11.29 -3.29
N ARG A 261 -34.23 10.71 -2.37
CA ARG A 261 -32.90 10.16 -2.70
C ARG A 261 -32.92 8.65 -3.00
N GLU A 262 -33.85 7.88 -2.44
CA GLU A 262 -34.00 6.46 -2.79
C GLU A 262 -34.49 6.24 -4.24
N ASP A 263 -35.17 7.22 -4.85
CA ASP A 263 -35.56 7.21 -6.27
C ASP A 263 -34.38 7.41 -7.26
N LEU A 264 -33.15 7.60 -6.77
CA LEU A 264 -31.97 7.83 -7.62
C LEU A 264 -31.16 6.56 -7.92
N ASP A 265 -31.28 5.50 -7.12
CA ASP A 265 -30.45 4.29 -7.27
C ASP A 265 -30.98 3.30 -8.33
N PHE A 266 -32.28 3.38 -8.68
CA PHE A 266 -32.87 2.61 -9.79
C PHE A 266 -32.65 3.26 -11.18
N ARG A 267 -32.24 4.54 -11.24
CA ARG A 267 -32.05 5.27 -12.51
C ARG A 267 -30.99 4.70 -13.45
N PRO A 268 -29.81 4.22 -13.00
CA PRO A 268 -28.81 3.70 -13.92
C PRO A 268 -29.23 2.39 -14.59
N GLU A 269 -30.00 1.54 -13.91
CA GLU A 269 -30.50 0.28 -14.47
C GLU A 269 -31.68 0.51 -15.40
N LEU A 270 -32.65 1.35 -15.02
CA LEU A 270 -33.73 1.79 -15.91
C LEU A 270 -33.19 2.48 -17.17
N ARG A 271 -32.13 3.30 -17.05
CA ARG A 271 -31.51 3.95 -18.21
C ARG A 271 -30.82 2.93 -19.14
N LYS A 272 -30.34 1.79 -18.63
CA LYS A 272 -29.77 0.71 -19.45
C LYS A 272 -30.85 -0.10 -20.16
N THR A 273 -31.96 -0.41 -19.48
CA THR A 273 -33.04 -1.25 -20.04
C THR A 273 -34.00 -0.47 -20.94
N GLU A 274 -34.47 0.69 -20.49
CA GLU A 274 -35.51 1.47 -21.18
C GLU A 274 -34.94 2.67 -21.97
N GLY A 275 -33.75 3.14 -21.60
CA GLY A 275 -33.11 4.29 -22.26
C GLY A 275 -32.93 4.17 -23.79
N PRO A 276 -32.51 3.01 -24.34
CA PRO A 276 -32.41 2.84 -25.79
C PRO A 276 -33.76 3.02 -26.49
N HIS A 277 -34.82 2.41 -25.95
CA HIS A 277 -36.16 2.48 -26.52
C HIS A 277 -36.76 3.88 -26.41
N ILE A 278 -36.59 4.55 -25.26
CA ILE A 278 -37.04 5.93 -25.06
C ILE A 278 -36.31 6.88 -26.02
N LYS A 279 -35.00 6.67 -26.24
CA LYS A 279 -34.21 7.48 -27.18
C LYS A 279 -34.73 7.34 -28.61
N GLU A 280 -35.00 6.12 -29.08
CA GLU A 280 -35.55 5.86 -30.41
C GLU A 280 -36.91 6.54 -30.57
N THR A 281 -37.83 6.33 -29.63
CA THR A 281 -39.17 6.94 -29.67
C THR A 281 -39.11 8.47 -29.70
N LEU A 282 -38.23 9.09 -28.90
CA LEU A 282 -38.05 10.54 -28.92
C LEU A 282 -37.43 11.04 -30.22
N GLN A 283 -36.47 10.30 -30.80
CA GLN A 283 -35.89 10.65 -32.10
C GLN A 283 -36.93 10.58 -33.21
N ASP A 284 -37.79 9.56 -33.21
CA ASP A 284 -38.85 9.41 -34.20
C ASP A 284 -39.87 10.54 -34.10
N GLN A 285 -40.28 10.91 -32.88
CA GLN A 285 -41.20 12.03 -32.66
C GLN A 285 -40.63 13.38 -33.12
N ILE A 286 -39.34 13.65 -32.85
CA ILE A 286 -38.70 14.87 -33.35
C ILE A 286 -38.61 14.84 -34.88
N THR A 287 -38.21 13.70 -35.44
CA THR A 287 -38.10 13.55 -36.90
C THR A 287 -39.46 13.76 -37.58
N GLN A 288 -40.52 13.19 -37.02
CA GLN A 288 -41.88 13.38 -37.50
C GLN A 288 -42.30 14.85 -37.41
N CYS A 289 -42.08 15.51 -36.28
CA CYS A 289 -42.40 16.93 -36.11
C CYS A 289 -41.66 17.81 -37.15
N PHE A 290 -40.38 17.52 -37.40
CA PHE A 290 -39.58 18.28 -38.37
C PHE A 290 -40.02 18.03 -39.81
N LEU A 291 -40.43 16.79 -40.13
CA LEU A 291 -41.03 16.45 -41.42
C LEU A 291 -42.36 17.17 -41.62
N GLU A 292 -43.25 17.16 -40.63
CA GLU A 292 -44.54 17.88 -40.66
C GLU A 292 -44.33 19.38 -40.85
N CYS A 293 -43.40 20.00 -40.11
CA CYS A 293 -43.03 21.39 -40.30
C CYS A 293 -42.53 21.65 -41.73
N ARG A 294 -41.64 20.79 -42.27
CA ARG A 294 -41.15 20.92 -43.66
C ARG A 294 -42.26 20.78 -44.69
N HIS A 295 -43.22 19.88 -44.48
CA HIS A 295 -44.34 19.71 -45.41
C HIS A 295 -45.22 20.98 -45.47
N ILE A 296 -45.29 21.75 -44.38
CA ILE A 296 -46.07 22.98 -44.29
C ILE A 296 -45.28 24.21 -44.76
N THR A 297 -44.01 24.36 -44.35
CA THR A 297 -43.20 25.57 -44.60
C THR A 297 -42.19 25.43 -45.74
N GLY A 298 -42.00 24.22 -46.27
CA GLY A 298 -41.04 23.90 -47.33
C GLY A 298 -39.58 23.77 -46.88
N ARG A 299 -39.25 24.12 -45.63
CA ARG A 299 -37.88 24.07 -45.07
C ARG A 299 -37.88 23.39 -43.70
N PHE A 300 -36.78 22.73 -43.36
CA PHE A 300 -36.61 22.17 -42.02
C PHE A 300 -36.44 23.29 -40.98
N PRO A 301 -37.11 23.20 -39.82
CA PRO A 301 -36.92 24.15 -38.72
C PRO A 301 -35.57 23.93 -38.03
N ASP A 302 -35.01 24.99 -37.47
CA ASP A 302 -33.82 24.92 -36.62
C ASP A 302 -34.19 24.47 -35.20
N TYR A 303 -33.26 23.82 -34.51
CA TYR A 303 -33.47 23.44 -33.12
C TYR A 303 -33.57 24.67 -32.21
N PRO A 304 -34.52 24.69 -31.25
CA PRO A 304 -34.62 25.80 -30.31
C PRO A 304 -33.33 25.96 -29.49
N PRO A 305 -32.89 27.21 -29.21
CA PRO A 305 -31.69 27.44 -28.42
C PRO A 305 -31.86 26.95 -26.96
N GLU A 306 -30.74 26.59 -26.33
CA GLU A 306 -30.72 26.01 -24.97
C GLU A 306 -31.42 26.91 -23.92
N LYS A 307 -31.30 28.23 -24.05
CA LYS A 307 -31.94 29.22 -23.17
C LYS A 307 -33.48 29.13 -23.16
N THR A 308 -34.07 28.61 -24.24
CA THR A 308 -35.52 28.38 -24.37
C THR A 308 -35.93 26.92 -24.12
N GLY A 309 -35.03 26.10 -23.58
CA GLY A 309 -35.31 24.71 -23.22
C GLY A 309 -34.94 23.67 -24.28
N GLY A 310 -34.26 24.06 -25.37
CA GLY A 310 -33.71 23.13 -26.36
C GLY A 310 -34.75 22.21 -27.03
N SER A 311 -34.36 20.97 -27.28
CA SER A 311 -35.24 19.94 -27.86
C SER A 311 -36.45 19.60 -26.99
N LYS A 312 -36.40 19.86 -25.67
CA LYS A 312 -37.54 19.64 -24.76
C LYS A 312 -38.75 20.51 -25.12
N ALA A 313 -38.51 21.68 -25.73
CA ALA A 313 -39.58 22.58 -26.17
C ALA A 313 -40.43 22.02 -27.34
N ILE A 314 -39.97 20.96 -28.01
CA ILE A 314 -40.67 20.26 -29.10
C ILE A 314 -41.77 19.33 -28.54
N PHE A 315 -41.55 18.76 -27.36
CA PHE A 315 -42.42 17.74 -26.75
C PHE A 315 -43.51 18.28 -25.83
N ILE A 316 -43.58 19.60 -25.63
CA ILE A 316 -44.67 20.20 -24.84
C ILE A 316 -45.94 20.06 -25.67
N GLU A 317 -46.91 19.29 -25.18
CA GLU A 317 -48.22 19.14 -25.82
C GLU A 317 -48.80 20.53 -26.14
N LYS A 318 -48.95 20.81 -27.42
CA LYS A 318 -49.50 22.08 -27.89
C LYS A 318 -50.80 21.81 -28.62
N HIS A 319 -51.82 22.57 -28.24
CA HIS A 319 -53.08 22.65 -28.96
C HIS A 319 -52.79 23.06 -30.42
N PRO A 320 -53.48 22.49 -31.42
CA PRO A 320 -53.18 22.66 -32.86
C PRO A 320 -53.08 24.12 -33.34
N GLU A 321 -53.66 25.07 -32.61
CA GLU A 321 -53.64 26.50 -32.92
C GLU A 321 -52.28 27.18 -32.66
N GLN A 322 -51.37 26.58 -31.86
CA GLN A 322 -50.07 27.18 -31.53
C GLN A 322 -48.93 26.80 -32.49
N ILE A 323 -49.16 25.86 -33.42
CA ILE A 323 -48.14 25.39 -34.37
C ILE A 323 -47.94 26.41 -35.50
N ILE A 324 -48.98 27.16 -35.86
CA ILE A 324 -48.94 28.16 -36.94
C ILE A 324 -48.16 29.42 -36.53
N ILE A 325 -48.31 29.88 -35.27
CA ILE A 325 -47.79 31.18 -34.81
C ILE A 325 -46.26 31.22 -34.67
N ARG A 326 -45.58 30.05 -34.63
CA ARG A 326 -44.13 30.01 -34.39
C ARG A 326 -43.27 29.86 -35.64
N CYS A 327 -43.86 29.54 -36.80
CA CYS A 327 -43.13 29.50 -38.07
C CYS A 327 -42.81 30.90 -38.63
N ASP A 328 -43.49 31.94 -38.12
CA ASP A 328 -43.26 33.33 -38.54
C ASP A 328 -42.30 34.12 -37.63
N ASN A 329 -41.78 33.51 -36.56
CA ASN A 329 -40.92 34.19 -35.57
C ASN A 329 -39.57 33.48 -35.32
N PHE A 330 -39.05 32.77 -36.31
CA PHE A 330 -37.65 32.30 -36.35
C PHE A 330 -36.96 32.73 -37.64
#